data_AF-H3KEI0-F1
#
_entry.id   AF-H3KEI0-F1
#
_cell.length_a   1.000
_cell.length_b   1.000
_cell.length_c   1.000
_cell.angle_alpha   90.00
_cell.angle_beta   90.00
_cell.angle_gamma   90.00
#
_symmetry.space_group_name_H-M   'P 1'
#
loop_
_entity.id
_entity.type
_entity.pdbx_description
1 polymer ?
#
loop_
_entity_poly.entity_id
_entity_poly.type
_entity_poly.pdbx_seq_one_letter_code
_entity_poly.pdbx_strand_id
1 'polypeptide(L)' 'MSQNTSGWGSRLGFILASAGSAVGLGAIWKFPYMAGTNGGSVFMLPYIFFTLTVGVALLIA' A
#
# COMPACT_ATOMS: atom_id res chain seq x y z
N MET A 1 22.28 8.50 30.34
CA MET A 1 21.00 8.97 29.76
C MET A 1 20.09 7.77 29.54
N SER A 2 18.95 7.68 30.24
CA SER A 2 17.91 6.70 29.90
C SER A 2 17.22 7.15 28.60
N GLN A 3 17.53 6.45 27.51
CA GLN A 3 16.88 6.62 26.21
C GLN A 3 15.42 6.15 26.32
N ASN A 4 14.51 7.06 26.68
CA ASN A 4 13.07 6.81 26.52
C ASN A 4 12.76 7.00 25.03
N THR A 5 12.84 5.92 24.26
CA THR A 5 12.29 5.92 22.90
C THR A 5 10.78 6.15 23.03
N SER A 6 10.30 7.31 22.61
CA SER A 6 8.86 7.61 22.54
C SER A 6 8.19 6.58 21.63
N GLY A 7 7.69 5.51 22.22
CA GLY A 7 7.00 4.43 21.52
C GLY A 7 5.62 4.91 21.06
N TRP A 8 5.14 4.37 19.95
CA TRP A 8 3.78 4.61 19.49
C TRP A 8 2.79 4.18 20.58
N GLY A 9 1.93 5.11 21.00
CA GLY A 9 0.99 4.89 22.12
C GLY A 9 -0.03 3.77 21.86
N SER A 10 -0.25 3.38 20.61
CA SER A 10 -1.05 2.23 20.24
C SER A 10 -0.52 1.55 18.98
N ARG A 11 -0.46 0.21 18.99
CA ARG A 11 -0.11 -0.60 17.81
C ARG A 11 -1.06 -0.32 16.64
N LEU A 12 -2.33 -0.07 16.93
CA LEU A 12 -3.31 0.30 15.90
C LEU A 12 -2.97 1.65 15.27
N GLY A 13 -2.51 2.63 16.06
CA GLY A 13 -2.08 3.93 15.57
C GLY A 13 -0.87 3.82 14.64
N PHE A 14 0.08 2.94 14.97
CA PHE A 14 1.24 2.66 14.11
C PHE A 14 0.83 2.01 12.78
N ILE A 15 -0.04 1.00 12.83
CA ILE A 15 -0.53 0.30 11.63
C ILE A 15 -1.32 1.26 10.74
N LEU A 16 -2.24 2.06 11.30
CA LEU A 16 -3.00 3.04 10.52
C LEU A 16 -2.11 4.12 9.90
N ALA A 17 -1.12 4.62 10.63
CA ALA A 17 -0.18 5.60 10.09
C ALA A 17 0.62 5.01 8.91
N SER A 18 1.14 3.78 9.05
CA SER A 18 1.84 3.09 7.97
C SER A 18 0.93 2.81 6.75
N ALA A 19 -0.32 2.40 6.99
CA ALA A 19 -1.29 2.16 5.92
C ALA A 19 -1.66 3.46 5.19
N GLY A 20 -1.82 4.56 5.93
CA GLY A 20 -2.05 5.90 5.37
C GLY A 20 -0.89 6.40 4.52
N SER A 21 0.36 6.12 4.92
CA SER A 21 1.54 6.44 4.09
C SER A 21 1.61 5.61 2.81
N ALA A 22 1.14 4.35 2.85
CA ALA A 22 1.17 3.46 1.69
C ALA A 22 0.09 3.80 0.63
N VAL A 23 -1.05 4.36 1.05
CA VAL A 23 -2.17 4.69 0.16
C VAL A 23 -2.12 6.17 -0.27
N GLY A 24 -1.73 6.42 -1.53
CA GLY A 24 -1.66 7.78 -2.10
C GLY A 24 -2.79 8.13 -3.09
N LEU A 25 -2.83 9.38 -3.55
CA LEU A 25 -3.79 9.91 -4.55
C LEU A 25 -3.87 9.05 -5.83
N GLY A 26 -2.76 8.41 -6.22
CA GLY A 26 -2.70 7.52 -7.38
C GLY A 26 -3.63 6.31 -7.29
N ALA A 27 -3.84 5.77 -6.09
CA ALA A 27 -4.76 4.66 -5.86
C ALA A 27 -6.24 5.08 -5.95
N ILE A 28 -6.55 6.35 -5.68
CA ILE A 28 -7.93 6.84 -5.66
C ILE A 28 -8.44 7.16 -7.07
N TRP A 29 -7.60 7.71 -7.95
CA TRP A 29 -8.06 8.18 -9.26
C TRP A 29 -7.40 7.49 -10.46
N LYS A 30 -6.10 7.18 -10.39
CA LYS A 30 -5.40 6.56 -11.52
C LYS A 30 -5.71 5.08 -11.64
N PHE A 31 -5.89 4.39 -10.52
CA PHE A 31 -6.32 2.99 -10.50
C PHE A 31 -7.67 2.76 -11.19
N PRO A 32 -8.78 3.45 -10.82
CA PRO A 32 -10.07 3.21 -11.47
C PRO A 32 -10.05 3.62 -12.95
N TYR A 33 -9.32 4.69 -13.31
CA TYR A 33 -9.15 5.07 -14.70
C TYR A 33 -8.47 3.97 -15.52
N MET A 34 -7.33 3.44 -15.04
CA MET A 34 -6.61 2.36 -15.73
C MET A 34 -7.42 1.06 -15.74
N ALA A 35 -8.10 0.70 -14.65
CA ALA A 35 -8.99 -0.45 -14.62
C ALA A 35 -10.10 -0.31 -15.67
N GLY A 36 -10.77 0.84 -15.75
CA GLY A 36 -11.83 1.09 -16.74
C GLY A 36 -11.37 1.04 -18.19
N THR A 37 -10.18 1.56 -18.50
CA THR A 37 -9.65 1.58 -19.89
C THR A 37 -8.96 0.29 -20.32
N ASN A 38 -8.38 -0.49 -19.39
CA ASN A 38 -7.59 -1.69 -19.70
C ASN A 38 -8.38 -3.01 -19.50
N GLY A 39 -9.68 -3.02 -19.82
CA GLY A 39 -10.50 -4.23 -19.76
C GLY A 39 -11.29 -4.44 -18.46
N GLY A 40 -11.52 -3.37 -17.68
CA GLY A 40 -12.41 -3.36 -16.52
C GLY A 40 -11.92 -4.27 -15.39
N SER A 41 -12.72 -5.30 -15.09
CA SER A 41 -12.42 -6.30 -14.05
C SER A 41 -11.27 -7.22 -14.42
N VAL A 42 -11.01 -7.46 -15.71
CA VAL A 42 -9.90 -8.34 -16.16
C VAL A 42 -8.54 -7.75 -15.78
N PHE A 43 -8.43 -6.42 -15.74
CA PHE A 43 -7.22 -5.71 -15.29
C PHE A 43 -6.81 -6.05 -13.85
N MET A 44 -7.74 -6.47 -12.99
CA MET A 44 -7.41 -6.83 -11.60
C MET A 44 -6.48 -8.05 -11.50
N LEU A 45 -6.57 -9.01 -12.42
CA LEU A 45 -5.75 -10.23 -12.38
C LEU A 45 -4.24 -9.92 -12.50
N PRO A 46 -3.76 -9.26 -13.58
CA PRO A 46 -2.35 -8.88 -13.66
C PRO A 46 -1.99 -7.85 -12.60
N TYR A 47 -2.90 -6.93 -12.25
CA TYR A 47 -2.64 -5.94 -11.20
C TYR A 47 -2.31 -6.58 -9.85
N ILE A 48 -3.10 -7.55 -9.39
CA ILE A 48 -2.85 -8.26 -8.13
C ILE A 48 -1.57 -9.09 -8.23
N PHE A 49 -1.35 -9.79 -9.35
CA PHE A 49 -0.15 -10.59 -9.55
C PHE A 49 1.14 -9.75 -9.47
N PHE A 50 1.20 -8.62 -10.19
CA PHE A 50 2.34 -7.71 -10.13
C PHE A 50 2.44 -7.00 -8.78
N THR A 51 1.32 -6.59 -8.18
CA THR A 51 1.34 -5.94 -6.86
C THR A 51 1.87 -6.89 -5.78
N LEU A 52 1.50 -8.17 -5.80
CA LEU A 52 2.05 -9.16 -4.88
C LEU A 52 3.52 -9.45 -5.17
N THR A 53 3.89 -9.64 -6.44
CA THR A 53 5.28 -9.98 -6.79
C THR A 53 6.23 -8.82 -6.48
N VAL A 54 5.91 -7.62 -6.97
CA VAL A 54 6.72 -6.40 -6.76
C VAL A 54 6.63 -5.94 -5.31
N GLY A 55 5.45 -6.02 -4.70
CA GLY A 55 5.24 -5.65 -3.29
C GLY A 55 6.03 -6.54 -2.35
N VAL A 56 5.98 -7.86 -2.52
CA VAL A 56 6.78 -8.80 -1.72
C VAL A 56 8.27 -8.61 -1.98
N ALA A 57 8.68 -8.42 -3.24
CA ALA A 57 10.07 -8.14 -3.57
C ALA A 57 10.59 -6.88 -2.87
N LEU A 58 9.82 -5.79 -2.86
CA LEU A 58 10.16 -4.54 -2.16
C LEU A 58 10.17 -4.65 -0.63
N LEU A 59 9.40 -5.58 -0.06
CA LEU A 59 9.38 -5.81 1.39
C LEU A 59 10.55 -6.67 1.86
N ILE A 60 11.06 -7.55 0.99
CA ILE A 60 12.20 -8.42 1.28
C ILE A 60 13.54 -7.75 0.94
N ALA A 61 13.57 -6.92 -0.12
CA ALA A 61 14.74 -6.15 -0.54
C ALA A 61 15.11 -5.06 0.47
#